data_AF-A0AAV2VUU7-F1
#
_entry.id   AF-A0AAV2VUU7-F1
#
_cell.length_a   1.000
_cell.length_b   1.000
_cell.length_c   1.000
_cell.angle_alpha   90.00
_cell.angle_beta   90.00
_cell.angle_gamma   90.00
#
_symmetry.space_group_name_H-M   'P 1'
#
loop_
_entity.id
_entity.type
_entity.pdbx_description
1 polymer ?
#
loop_
_entity_poly.entity_id
_entity_poly.type
_entity_poly.pdbx_seq_one_letter_code
_entity_poly.pdbx_strand_id
1 'polypeptide(L)'
;MIAIRHRYNNSNVILNGKGLVFETKALCKDRLPARIKNYEPLYKRFGGFFNADNILNTVQRVKLIDINAFTQDEDGLTGWIDIPKESYIVGVYMHDRYYVLLKEGEPIVVRLQN
;
A
#
# COMPACT_ATOMS: atom_id res chain seq x y z
N MET A 1 -12.69 -1.05 -8.25
CA MET A 1 -11.91 -0.88 -7.01
C MET A 1 -10.53 -1.46 -7.27
N ILE A 2 -9.49 -0.92 -6.64
CA ILE A 2 -8.09 -1.25 -6.92
C ILE A 2 -7.57 -2.35 -5.98
N ALA A 3 -6.61 -3.15 -6.45
CA ALA A 3 -5.80 -4.06 -5.64
C ALA A 3 -4.31 -3.68 -5.71
N ILE A 4 -3.57 -3.95 -4.64
CA ILE A 4 -2.12 -3.77 -4.55
C ILE A 4 -1.43 -5.11 -4.29
N ARG A 5 -0.19 -5.24 -4.78
CA ARG A 5 0.69 -6.37 -4.51
C ARG A 5 1.86 -5.91 -3.66
N HIS A 6 1.94 -6.46 -2.46
CA HIS A 6 2.99 -6.21 -1.49
C HIS A 6 3.93 -7.41 -1.40
N ARG A 7 5.24 -7.17 -1.37
CA ARG A 7 6.27 -8.19 -1.16
C ARG A 7 6.57 -8.31 0.33
N TYR A 8 6.45 -9.52 0.85
CA TYR A 8 6.92 -9.88 2.18
C TYR A 8 7.88 -11.06 2.06
N ASN A 9 9.16 -10.83 2.34
CA ASN A 9 10.25 -11.78 2.06
C ASN A 9 10.17 -12.28 0.60
N ASN A 10 9.95 -13.58 0.41
CA ASN A 10 9.86 -14.21 -0.91
C ASN A 10 8.41 -14.42 -1.39
N SER A 11 7.42 -13.84 -0.70
CA SER A 11 6.00 -13.99 -1.03
C SER A 11 5.39 -12.68 -1.51
N ASN A 12 4.41 -12.79 -2.41
CA ASN A 12 3.52 -11.69 -2.75
C ASN A 12 2.22 -11.84 -1.97
N VAL A 13 1.73 -10.74 -1.42
CA VAL A 13 0.43 -10.63 -0.77
C VAL A 13 -0.39 -9.60 -1.54
N ILE A 14 -1.62 -9.97 -1.87
CA ILE A 14 -2.53 -9.12 -2.64
C ILE A 14 -3.62 -8.60 -1.70
N LEU A 15 -3.79 -7.28 -1.71
CA LEU A 15 -4.75 -6.57 -0.86
C LEU A 15 -5.66 -5.68 -1.70
N ASN A 16 -6.95 -5.69 -1.41
CA ASN A 16 -7.94 -4.76 -1.97
C ASN A 16 -8.72 -4.06 -0.84
N GLY A 17 -9.74 -3.27 -1.18
CA GLY A 17 -10.52 -2.51 -0.20
C GLY A 17 -11.18 -3.36 0.90
N LYS A 18 -11.28 -4.68 0.71
CA LYS A 18 -11.86 -5.65 1.64
C LYS A 18 -10.81 -6.43 2.45
N GLY A 19 -9.52 -6.22 2.19
CA GLY A 19 -8.41 -6.92 2.87
C GLY A 19 -7.67 -7.88 1.94
N LEU A 20 -7.34 -9.06 2.43
CA LEU A 20 -6.66 -10.11 1.65
C LEU A 20 -7.55 -10.61 0.51
N VAL A 21 -7.01 -10.61 -0.70
CA VAL A 21 -7.70 -11.17 -1.87
C VAL A 21 -7.60 -12.70 -1.91
N PHE A 22 -6.46 -13.23 -1.49
CA PHE A 22 -6.20 -14.67 -1.41
C PHE A 22 -5.68 -15.03 -0.03
N GLU A 23 -5.92 -16.29 0.38
CA GLU A 23 -5.24 -16.85 1.54
C GLU A 23 -3.72 -16.81 1.32
N THR A 24 -2.98 -16.52 2.39
CA THR A 24 -1.52 -16.43 2.34
C THR A 24 -0.89 -17.06 3.57
N LYS A 25 0.25 -17.71 3.38
CA LYS A 25 1.12 -18.19 4.45
C LYS A 25 2.07 -17.10 4.95
N ALA A 26 2.11 -15.94 4.29
CA ALA A 26 2.97 -14.83 4.69
C ALA A 26 2.58 -14.32 6.09
N LEU A 27 3.56 -14.17 6.97
CA LEU A 27 3.35 -13.74 8.36
C LEU A 27 2.80 -12.31 8.47
N CYS A 28 3.04 -11.46 7.47
CA CYS A 28 2.48 -10.10 7.46
C CYS A 28 0.94 -10.11 7.34
N LYS A 29 0.34 -11.11 6.66
CA LYS A 29 -1.09 -11.16 6.35
C LYS A 29 -1.56 -9.85 5.69
N ASP A 30 -2.55 -9.18 6.27
CA ASP A 30 -3.13 -7.92 5.80
C ASP A 30 -2.33 -6.68 6.21
N ARG A 31 -1.09 -6.84 6.69
CA ARG A 31 -0.28 -5.72 7.18
C ARG A 31 0.67 -5.20 6.11
N LEU A 32 0.81 -3.89 6.06
CA LEU A 32 1.76 -3.18 5.22
C LEU A 32 2.87 -2.56 6.07
N PRO A 33 4.13 -2.55 5.59
CA PRO A 33 5.19 -1.78 6.20
C PRO A 33 5.12 -0.32 5.79
N ALA A 34 5.32 0.58 6.75
CA ALA A 34 5.63 1.98 6.47
C ALA A 34 7.02 2.33 7.01
N ARG A 35 7.76 3.12 6.24
CA ARG A 35 9.05 3.66 6.68
C ARG A 35 8.84 4.86 7.59
N ILE A 36 9.30 4.73 8.83
CA ILE A 36 9.39 5.82 9.79
C ILE A 36 10.87 6.24 9.83
N LYS A 37 11.13 7.56 9.86
CA LYS A 37 12.50 8.09 9.79
C LYS A 37 13.37 7.46 10.89
N ASN A 38 14.49 6.84 10.51
CA ASN A 38 15.51 6.23 11.37
C ASN A 38 15.10 4.98 12.15
N TYR A 39 13.98 4.33 11.80
CA TYR A 39 13.55 3.09 12.44
C TYR A 39 13.31 1.98 11.42
N GLU A 40 13.33 0.74 11.91
CA GLU A 40 12.82 -0.41 11.18
C GLU A 40 11.38 -0.16 10.68
N PRO A 41 10.99 -0.69 9.51
CA PRO A 41 9.64 -0.53 9.00
C PRO A 41 8.60 -1.04 10.00
N LEU A 42 7.61 -0.20 10.31
CA LEU A 42 6.53 -0.57 11.21
C LEU A 42 5.37 -1.14 10.40
N TYR A 43 4.98 -2.38 10.71
CA TYR A 43 3.84 -3.05 10.08
C TYR A 43 2.53 -2.71 10.79
N LYS A 44 1.54 -2.22 10.04
CA LYS A 44 0.17 -2.00 10.52
C LYS A 44 -0.84 -2.58 9.54
N ARG A 45 -2.05 -2.86 10.02
CA ARG A 45 -3.12 -3.41 9.18
C ARG A 45 -3.46 -2.46 8.05
N PHE A 46 -3.73 -3.02 6.88
CA PHE A 46 -4.28 -2.29 5.76
C PHE A 46 -5.73 -1.89 6.05
N GLY A 47 -6.04 -0.62 5.82
CA GLY A 47 -7.36 -0.04 6.00
C GLY A 47 -8.14 0.18 4.70
N GLY A 48 -7.48 0.04 3.54
CA GLY A 48 -8.07 0.33 2.24
C GLY A 48 -7.47 1.56 1.58
N PHE A 49 -8.30 2.26 0.81
CA PHE A 49 -7.86 3.33 -0.07
C PHE A 49 -8.62 4.63 0.23
N PHE A 50 -7.95 5.76 0.05
CA PHE A 50 -8.58 7.09 0.11
C PHE A 50 -8.21 7.91 -1.12
N ASN A 51 -9.19 8.64 -1.66
CA ASN A 51 -8.88 9.68 -2.65
C ASN A 51 -8.19 10.86 -1.94
N ALA A 52 -7.04 11.28 -2.46
CA ALA A 52 -6.22 12.34 -1.90
C ALA A 52 -6.95 13.69 -1.81
N ASP A 53 -7.91 13.94 -2.70
CA ASP A 53 -8.72 15.17 -2.71
C ASP A 53 -9.67 15.26 -1.51
N ASN A 54 -9.98 14.12 -0.86
CA ASN A 54 -10.92 14.04 0.25
C ASN A 54 -10.25 13.97 1.62
N ILE A 55 -8.91 14.11 1.69
CA ILE A 55 -8.17 14.00 2.94
C ILE A 55 -7.89 15.36 3.57
N LEU A 56 -8.19 15.46 4.87
CA LEU A 56 -7.83 16.60 5.68
C LEU A 56 -6.30 16.70 5.80
N ASN A 57 -5.78 17.92 5.72
CA ASN A 57 -4.33 18.21 5.86
C ASN A 57 -3.74 17.79 7.22
N THR A 58 -4.58 17.44 8.19
CA THR A 58 -4.20 17.05 9.56
C THR A 58 -3.83 15.57 9.72
N VAL A 59 -4.09 14.73 8.71
CA VAL A 59 -3.82 13.29 8.81
C VAL A 59 -2.33 13.00 8.60
N GLN A 60 -1.75 12.13 9.44
CA GLN A 60 -0.35 11.74 9.34
C GLN A 60 -0.08 10.97 8.04
N ARG A 61 0.68 11.56 7.12
CA ARG A 61 1.19 10.88 5.92
C ARG A 61 2.33 9.93 6.27
N VAL A 62 2.37 8.78 5.59
CA VAL A 62 3.39 7.75 5.76
C VAL A 62 3.92 7.28 4.40
N LYS A 63 5.15 6.77 4.40
CA LYS A 63 5.79 6.16 3.21
C LYS A 63 5.53 4.66 3.24
N LEU A 64 4.54 4.17 2.49
CA LEU A 64 4.28 2.74 2.36
C LEU A 64 5.31 2.13 1.41
N ILE A 65 6.00 1.11 1.89
CA ILE A 65 7.10 0.46 1.16
C ILE A 65 6.74 -0.99 0.85
N ASP A 66 7.57 -1.64 0.05
CA ASP A 66 7.41 -3.03 -0.40
C ASP A 66 6.12 -3.30 -1.19
N ILE A 67 5.37 -2.28 -1.59
CA ILE A 67 4.30 -2.40 -2.59
C ILE A 67 4.96 -2.32 -3.95
N ASN A 68 4.82 -3.39 -4.74
CA ASN A 68 5.56 -3.57 -5.99
C ASN A 68 4.69 -3.51 -7.24
N ALA A 69 3.37 -3.57 -7.13
CA ALA A 69 2.44 -3.38 -8.24
C ALA A 69 1.03 -3.01 -7.75
N PHE A 70 0.20 -2.52 -8.65
CA PHE A 70 -1.23 -2.35 -8.46
C PHE A 70 -2.01 -2.77 -9.70
N THR A 71 -3.31 -2.98 -9.57
CA THR A 71 -4.22 -3.23 -10.70
C THR A 71 -5.61 -2.69 -10.41
N GLN A 72 -6.31 -2.24 -11.46
CA GLN A 72 -7.72 -1.84 -11.38
C GLN A 72 -8.69 -3.05 -11.26
N ASP A 73 -8.16 -4.26 -11.38
CA ASP A 73 -8.86 -5.51 -11.08
C ASP A 73 -8.90 -5.75 -9.56
N GLU A 74 -10.09 -5.65 -8.96
CA GLU A 74 -10.27 -5.83 -7.52
C GLU A 74 -9.92 -7.26 -7.05
N ASP A 75 -10.03 -8.25 -7.94
CA ASP A 75 -9.69 -9.65 -7.68
C ASP A 75 -8.18 -9.91 -7.88
N GLY A 76 -7.41 -8.91 -8.32
CA GLY A 76 -5.97 -9.00 -8.45
C GLY A 76 -5.48 -10.08 -9.43
N LEU A 77 -6.29 -10.46 -10.41
CA LEU A 77 -5.97 -11.54 -11.34
C LEU A 77 -5.19 -11.05 -12.55
N THR A 78 -5.48 -9.83 -13.02
CA THR A 78 -4.96 -9.31 -14.29
C THR A 78 -4.59 -7.83 -14.22
N GLY A 79 -4.01 -7.28 -15.29
CA GLY A 79 -3.85 -5.81 -15.45
C GLY A 79 -2.82 -5.15 -14.53
N TRP A 80 -1.81 -5.90 -14.06
CA TRP A 80 -0.81 -5.40 -13.13
C TRP A 80 0.09 -4.32 -13.74
N ILE A 81 0.17 -3.18 -13.05
CA ILE A 81 1.09 -2.09 -13.32
C ILE A 81 2.15 -2.11 -12.22
N ASP A 82 3.41 -2.32 -12.60
CA ASP A 82 4.51 -2.40 -11.65
C ASP A 82 4.88 -1.02 -11.10
N ILE A 83 5.11 -0.97 -9.79
CA ILE A 83 5.66 0.21 -9.12
C ILE A 83 7.16 0.26 -9.42
N PRO A 84 7.70 1.40 -9.92
CA PRO A 84 9.13 1.53 -10.15
C PRO A 84 9.95 1.20 -8.91
N LYS A 85 11.11 0.57 -9.11
CA LYS A 85 12.09 0.36 -8.03
C LYS A 85 12.45 1.70 -7.37
N GLU A 86 12.93 1.61 -6.12
CA GLU A 86 13.34 2.79 -5.35
C GLU A 86 12.21 3.82 -5.23
N SER A 87 10.97 3.38 -5.12
CA SER A 87 9.80 4.23 -4.92
C SER A 87 9.04 3.81 -3.66
N TYR A 88 8.19 4.71 -3.18
CA TYR A 88 7.21 4.41 -2.15
C TYR A 88 5.83 4.89 -2.59
N ILE A 89 4.79 4.28 -2.03
CA ILE A 89 3.42 4.76 -2.17
C ILE A 89 3.09 5.69 -1.01
N VAL A 90 2.48 6.83 -1.30
CA VAL A 90 2.00 7.74 -0.28
C VAL A 90 0.78 7.11 0.39
N GLY A 91 0.86 6.95 1.71
CA GLY A 91 -0.27 6.51 2.52
C GLY A 91 -0.58 7.47 3.65
N VAL A 92 -1.62 7.15 4.40
CA VAL A 92 -1.97 7.81 5.65
C VAL A 92 -2.11 6.80 6.78
N TYR A 93 -1.75 7.24 8.00
CA TYR A 93 -1.95 6.50 9.23
C TYR A 93 -3.12 7.09 10.01
N MET A 94 -4.15 6.27 10.25
CA MET A 94 -5.35 6.65 11.00
C MET A 94 -5.99 5.41 11.61
N HIS A 95 -6.55 5.52 12.82
CA HIS A 95 -7.23 4.41 13.51
C HIS A 95 -6.41 3.11 13.55
N ASP A 96 -5.11 3.21 13.84
CA ASP A 96 -4.15 2.11 13.88
C ASP A 96 -4.00 1.31 12.56
N ARG A 97 -4.32 1.95 11.42
CA ARG A 97 -4.27 1.34 10.08
C ARG A 97 -3.55 2.23 9.09
N TYR A 98 -3.01 1.59 8.05
CA TYR A 98 -2.47 2.27 6.88
C TYR A 98 -3.46 2.24 5.73
N TYR A 99 -3.67 3.39 5.10
CA TYR A 99 -4.48 3.52 3.89
C TYR A 99 -3.60 4.04 2.76
N VAL A 100 -3.81 3.53 1.56
CA VAL A 100 -3.13 4.00 0.35
C VAL A 100 -3.84 5.22 -0.20
N LEU A 101 -3.09 6.27 -0.54
CA LEU A 101 -3.65 7.43 -1.21
C LEU A 101 -3.73 7.22 -2.70
N LEU A 102 -4.88 7.57 -3.25
CA LEU A 102 -5.17 7.54 -4.68
C LEU A 102 -5.28 8.97 -5.21
N LYS A 103 -4.76 9.20 -6.42
CA LYS A 103 -5.05 10.36 -7.25
C LYS A 103 -5.57 9.85 -8.58
N GLU A 104 -6.72 10.35 -9.02
CA GLU A 104 -7.35 9.91 -10.28
C GLU A 104 -7.57 8.39 -10.36
N GLY A 105 -7.79 7.74 -9.20
CA GLY A 105 -8.01 6.29 -9.12
C GLY A 105 -6.72 5.44 -9.07
N GLU A 106 -5.54 6.05 -9.07
CA GLU A 106 -4.24 5.36 -9.02
C GLU A 106 -3.43 5.69 -7.77
N PRO A 107 -2.60 4.76 -7.25
CA PRO A 107 -1.76 5.04 -6.10
C PRO A 107 -0.78 6.17 -6.38
N ILE A 108 -0.61 7.08 -5.42
CA ILE A 108 0.39 8.13 -5.54
C ILE A 108 1.78 7.53 -5.29
N VAL A 109 2.57 7.41 -6.37
CA VAL A 109 3.94 6.88 -6.32
C VAL A 109 4.95 8.01 -6.28
N VAL A 110 5.93 7.92 -5.38
CA VAL A 110 7.03 8.88 -5.27
C VAL A 110 8.37 8.14 -5.31
N ARG A 111 9.25 8.55 -6.23
CA ARG A 111 10.62 8.04 -6.29
C ARG A 111 11.44 8.56 -5.11
N LEU A 112 12.25 7.69 -4.54
CA LEU A 112 13.29 8.07 -3.59
C LEU A 112 14.34 8.86 -4.38
N GLN A 113 14.65 10.08 -3.92
CA GLN A 113 15.81 10.81 -4.40
C GLN A 113 17.01 10.26 -3.61
N ASN A 114 18.00 9.72 -4.34
CA ASN A 114 19.29 9.33 -3.79
C ASN A 114 20.11 10.56 -3.42
#